data_AF-A0A0C9TWU9-F1
#
_entry.id   AF-A0A0C9TWU9-F1
#
_cell.length_a   1.000
_cell.length_b   1.000
_cell.length_c   1.000
_cell.angle_alpha   90.00
_cell.angle_beta   90.00
_cell.angle_gamma   90.00
#
_symmetry.space_group_name_H-M   'P 1'
#
loop_
_entity.id
_entity.type
_entity.pdbx_description
1 polymer ?
#
loop_
_entity_poly.entity_id
_entity_poly.type
_entity_poly.pdbx_seq_one_letter_code
_entity_poly.pdbx_strand_id
1 'polypeptide(L)'
;LRESHPTDFDVLTTTLVPFHYINDGHHLHYEHPTIGLETHPSPNASTSSALPIKHLKYSPPFQAPLATSTPPSFYTALGKFSALLDDPANRMEYTLREGDAVLFDNHRVLHARTAFTDPTEGKEGETNRWLKGCYFEADTILDRGRVLRAKLEGSDMMHLSI
;
A
#
# COMPACT_ATOMS: atom_id res chain seq x y z
N LEU A 1 5.21 -9.46 -12.11
CA LEU A 1 4.02 -9.35 -12.98
C LEU A 1 4.33 -8.63 -14.29
N ARG A 2 4.83 -7.39 -14.28
CA ARG A 2 5.18 -6.62 -15.49
C ARG A 2 6.05 -7.41 -16.48
N GLU A 3 7.04 -8.14 -15.98
CA GLU A 3 7.96 -8.94 -16.81
C GLU A 3 7.37 -10.29 -17.25
N SER A 4 6.79 -11.04 -16.30
CA SER A 4 6.30 -12.40 -16.57
C SER A 4 4.94 -12.46 -17.26
N HIS A 5 4.11 -11.43 -17.10
CA HIS A 5 2.73 -11.35 -17.56
C HIS A 5 2.35 -9.90 -17.91
N PRO A 6 2.96 -9.29 -18.94
CA PRO A 6 2.78 -7.88 -19.25
C PRO A 6 1.31 -7.51 -19.55
N THR A 7 0.57 -8.36 -20.27
CA THR A 7 -0.86 -8.11 -20.53
C THR A 7 -1.70 -8.07 -19.25
N ASP A 8 -1.43 -8.96 -18.29
CA ASP A 8 -2.14 -8.97 -17.01
C ASP A 8 -1.77 -7.74 -16.17
N PHE A 9 -0.50 -7.32 -16.22
CA PHE A 9 -0.05 -6.07 -15.62
C PHE A 9 -0.80 -4.86 -16.19
N ASP A 10 -0.93 -4.79 -17.52
CA ASP A 10 -1.63 -3.69 -18.20
C ASP A 10 -3.11 -3.63 -17.78
N VAL A 11 -3.78 -4.78 -17.68
CA VAL A 11 -5.17 -4.86 -17.19
C VAL A 11 -5.29 -4.28 -15.76
N LEU A 12 -4.36 -4.60 -14.86
CA LEU A 12 -4.38 -4.10 -13.48
C LEU A 12 -4.02 -2.62 -13.32
N THR A 13 -3.39 -2.03 -14.34
CA THR A 13 -3.05 -0.59 -14.36
C THR A 13 -4.13 0.28 -14.98
N THR A 14 -5.08 -0.32 -15.70
CA THR A 14 -6.10 0.40 -16.48
C THR A 14 -7.53 0.13 -16.01
N THR A 15 -7.80 -1.03 -15.41
CA THR A 15 -9.14 -1.37 -14.93
C THR A 15 -9.43 -0.67 -13.61
N LEU A 16 -10.46 0.19 -13.58
CA LEU A 16 -10.92 0.85 -12.36
C LEU A 16 -11.65 -0.14 -11.45
N VAL A 17 -11.23 -0.16 -10.18
CA VAL A 17 -11.82 -0.98 -9.12
C VAL A 17 -12.47 -0.03 -8.11
N PRO A 18 -13.79 -0.14 -7.87
CA PRO A 18 -14.49 0.65 -6.86
C PRO A 18 -14.22 0.11 -5.45
N PHE A 19 -14.11 1.04 -4.51
CA PHE A 19 -13.96 0.76 -3.07
C PHE A 19 -15.02 1.53 -2.30
N HIS A 20 -15.58 0.88 -1.27
CA HIS A 20 -16.47 1.50 -0.31
C HIS A 20 -15.89 1.45 1.09
N TYR A 21 -16.01 2.55 1.82
CA TYR A 21 -15.86 2.58 3.27
C TYR A 21 -17.19 3.04 3.88
N ILE A 22 -17.90 2.10 4.49
CA ILE A 22 -19.19 2.33 5.14
C ILE A 22 -19.00 2.10 6.63
N ASN A 23 -18.88 3.18 7.41
CA ASN A 23 -18.68 3.11 8.85
C ASN A 23 -19.16 4.41 9.52
N ASP A 24 -19.72 4.29 10.73
CA ASP A 24 -20.12 5.42 11.59
C ASP A 24 -20.95 6.50 10.87
N GLY A 25 -21.92 6.08 10.04
CA GLY A 25 -22.77 6.99 9.26
C GLY A 25 -22.09 7.64 8.04
N HIS A 26 -20.83 7.33 7.77
CA HIS A 26 -20.10 7.77 6.58
C HIS A 26 -20.12 6.69 5.50
N HIS A 27 -20.27 7.12 4.25
CA HIS A 27 -20.13 6.28 3.07
C HIS A 27 -19.19 6.97 2.08
N LEU A 28 -17.96 6.47 2.00
CA LEU A 28 -16.96 6.94 1.04
C LEU A 28 -16.90 5.98 -0.13
N HIS A 29 -16.81 6.52 -1.34
CA HIS A 29 -16.60 5.77 -2.58
C HIS A 29 -15.46 6.39 -3.37
N TYR A 30 -14.57 5.54 -3.90
CA TYR A 30 -13.52 5.95 -4.82
C TYR A 30 -13.13 4.80 -5.75
N GLU A 31 -12.75 5.12 -6.97
CA GLU A 31 -12.32 4.15 -7.98
C GLU A 31 -10.86 4.41 -8.36
N HIS A 32 -10.07 3.34 -8.48
CA HIS A 32 -8.70 3.42 -8.94
C HIS A 32 -8.25 2.08 -9.55
N PRO A 33 -7.20 2.05 -10.38
CA PRO A 33 -6.55 0.79 -10.75
C PRO A 33 -5.89 0.12 -9.54
N THR A 34 -5.72 -1.20 -9.59
CA THR A 34 -4.98 -1.93 -8.55
C THR A 34 -3.51 -1.50 -8.50
N ILE A 35 -2.93 -1.22 -9.67
CA ILE A 35 -1.56 -0.73 -9.83
C ILE A 35 -1.60 0.67 -10.46
N GLY A 36 -1.40 1.71 -9.66
CA GLY A 36 -1.29 3.08 -10.17
C GLY A 36 0.11 3.34 -10.73
N LEU A 37 0.19 3.93 -11.92
CA LEU A 37 1.43 4.36 -12.54
C LEU A 37 1.63 5.87 -12.37
N GLU A 38 2.88 6.31 -12.40
CA GLU A 38 3.20 7.74 -12.52
C GLU A 38 2.75 8.28 -13.87
N THR A 39 2.47 9.59 -13.95
CA THR A 39 2.07 10.24 -15.20
C THR A 39 3.25 10.62 -16.08
N HIS A 40 4.45 10.67 -15.51
CA HIS A 40 5.68 11.02 -16.21
C HIS A 40 6.77 9.97 -15.97
N PRO A 41 7.64 9.73 -16.96
CA PRO A 41 8.81 8.90 -16.77
C PRO A 41 9.72 9.52 -15.70
N SER A 42 10.43 8.66 -14.97
CA SER A 42 11.37 9.14 -13.96
C SER A 42 12.49 9.93 -14.64
N PRO A 43 12.81 11.15 -14.16
CA PRO A 43 13.88 11.96 -14.75
C PRO A 43 15.27 11.30 -14.67
N ASN A 44 15.43 10.28 -13.83
CA ASN A 44 16.67 9.51 -13.68
C ASN A 44 16.58 8.10 -14.31
N ALA A 45 15.51 7.75 -15.04
CA ALA A 45 15.41 6.47 -15.72
C ALA A 45 16.23 6.50 -17.01
N SER A 46 17.46 5.98 -16.94
CA SER A 46 18.41 5.99 -18.06
C SER A 46 18.04 5.06 -19.22
N THR A 47 17.04 4.17 -19.09
CA THR A 47 16.84 3.09 -20.08
C THR A 47 15.42 2.52 -20.21
N SER A 48 14.40 2.94 -19.46
CA SER A 48 13.05 2.34 -19.54
C SER A 48 11.96 3.34 -19.90
N SER A 49 11.23 3.08 -20.99
CA SER A 49 10.02 3.81 -21.38
C SER A 49 8.80 3.51 -20.48
N ALA A 50 8.91 2.53 -19.58
CA ALA A 50 7.81 2.15 -18.71
C ALA A 50 7.65 3.13 -17.54
N LEU A 51 6.42 3.58 -17.30
CA LEU A 51 6.10 4.44 -16.18
C LEU A 51 6.35 3.70 -14.84
N PRO A 52 6.99 4.36 -13.86
CA PRO A 52 7.15 3.81 -12.52
C PRO A 52 5.80 3.48 -11.87
N ILE A 53 5.77 2.48 -10.99
CA ILE A 53 4.61 2.23 -10.13
C ILE A 53 4.58 3.33 -9.07
N LYS A 54 3.46 4.06 -9.02
CA LYS A 54 3.19 5.13 -8.06
C LYS A 54 2.61 4.59 -6.76
N HIS A 55 1.61 3.72 -6.86
CA HIS A 55 0.98 3.11 -5.70
C HIS A 55 0.35 1.76 -6.04
N LEU A 56 0.20 0.93 -5.02
CA LEU A 56 -0.64 -0.26 -5.02
C LEU A 56 -1.87 0.02 -4.18
N LYS A 57 -3.03 -0.36 -4.69
CA LYS A 57 -4.30 -0.22 -3.98
C LYS A 57 -5.07 -1.53 -4.08
N TYR A 58 -4.88 -2.35 -3.05
CA TYR A 58 -5.48 -3.67 -2.94
C TYR A 58 -5.94 -3.89 -1.50
N SER A 59 -7.25 -3.99 -1.31
CA SER A 59 -7.83 -4.27 0.01
C SER A 59 -9.19 -4.97 -0.16
N PRO A 60 -9.19 -6.30 -0.33
CA PRO A 60 -10.41 -7.06 -0.61
C PRO A 60 -11.60 -6.77 0.33
N PRO A 61 -11.43 -6.54 1.65
CA PRO A 61 -12.54 -6.23 2.55
C PRO A 61 -13.29 -4.92 2.23
N PHE A 62 -12.66 -3.99 1.53
CA PHE A 62 -13.25 -2.69 1.17
C PHE A 62 -13.61 -2.59 -0.31
N GLN A 63 -13.38 -3.64 -1.09
CA GLN A 63 -13.69 -3.64 -2.52
C GLN A 63 -15.22 -3.68 -2.71
N ALA A 64 -15.73 -2.71 -3.47
CA ALA A 64 -17.14 -2.64 -3.83
C ALA A 64 -17.44 -3.57 -5.02
N PRO A 65 -18.72 -3.83 -5.32
CA PRO A 65 -19.10 -4.61 -6.50
C PRO A 65 -18.48 -4.05 -7.78
N LEU A 66 -17.79 -4.91 -8.53
CA LEU A 66 -17.21 -4.55 -9.82
C LEU A 66 -18.32 -4.26 -10.85
N ALA A 67 -18.04 -3.35 -11.78
CA ALA A 67 -18.96 -3.05 -12.87
C ALA A 67 -19.16 -4.28 -13.76
N THR A 68 -20.34 -4.42 -14.37
CA THR A 68 -20.62 -5.49 -15.35
C THR A 68 -19.75 -5.37 -16.61
N SER A 69 -19.19 -4.18 -16.87
CA SER A 69 -18.23 -3.91 -17.92
C SER A 69 -16.78 -4.30 -17.57
N THR A 70 -16.50 -4.72 -16.33
CA THR A 70 -15.15 -5.16 -15.94
C THR A 70 -14.75 -6.35 -16.81
N PRO A 71 -13.59 -6.29 -17.50
CA PRO A 71 -13.18 -7.33 -18.43
C PRO A 71 -12.93 -8.65 -17.68
N PRO A 72 -13.34 -9.82 -18.21
CA PRO A 72 -13.09 -11.10 -17.56
C PRO A 72 -11.61 -11.38 -17.28
N SER A 73 -10.70 -10.84 -18.10
CA SER A 73 -9.25 -10.92 -17.90
C SER A 73 -8.79 -10.27 -16.60
N PHE A 74 -9.54 -9.32 -16.04
CA PHE A 74 -9.22 -8.68 -14.77
C PHE A 74 -9.13 -9.70 -13.63
N TYR A 75 -10.06 -10.65 -13.57
CA TYR A 75 -10.06 -11.68 -12.51
C TYR A 75 -8.83 -12.59 -12.60
N THR A 76 -8.44 -12.98 -13.81
CA THR A 76 -7.20 -13.75 -14.05
C THR A 76 -5.97 -12.96 -13.64
N ALA A 77 -5.90 -11.68 -14.03
CA ALA A 77 -4.78 -10.81 -13.71
C ALA A 77 -4.67 -10.57 -12.19
N LEU A 78 -5.79 -10.30 -11.52
CA LEU A 78 -5.87 -10.10 -10.07
C LEU A 78 -5.49 -11.38 -9.32
N GLY A 79 -5.90 -12.55 -9.80
CA GLY A 79 -5.50 -13.84 -9.24
C GLY A 79 -3.99 -14.05 -9.29
N LYS A 80 -3.33 -13.72 -10.42
CA LYS A 80 -1.87 -13.78 -10.53
C LYS A 80 -1.17 -12.77 -9.63
N PHE A 81 -1.72 -11.56 -9.50
CA PHE A 81 -1.22 -10.56 -8.56
C PHE A 81 -1.31 -11.06 -7.10
N SER A 82 -2.46 -11.60 -6.69
CA SER A 82 -2.63 -12.18 -5.35
C SER A 82 -1.64 -13.33 -5.12
N ALA A 83 -1.46 -14.22 -6.10
CA ALA A 83 -0.49 -15.31 -5.99
C ALA A 83 0.95 -14.82 -5.80
N LEU A 84 1.33 -13.67 -6.40
CA LEU A 84 2.63 -13.05 -6.15
C LEU A 84 2.75 -12.50 -4.72
N LEU A 85 1.68 -11.91 -4.17
CA LEU A 85 1.64 -11.49 -2.77
C LEU A 85 1.70 -12.68 -1.82
N ASP A 86 1.19 -13.83 -2.27
CA ASP A 86 1.13 -15.05 -1.47
C ASP A 86 2.41 -15.88 -1.45
N ASP A 87 3.31 -15.64 -2.41
CA ASP A 87 4.62 -16.27 -2.47
C ASP A 87 5.46 -15.89 -1.22
N PRO A 88 5.92 -16.86 -0.41
CA PRO A 88 6.80 -16.61 0.72
C PRO A 88 8.06 -15.81 0.38
N ALA A 89 8.57 -15.91 -0.85
CA ALA A 89 9.73 -15.14 -1.29
C ALA A 89 9.48 -13.62 -1.36
N ASN A 90 8.21 -13.21 -1.45
CA ASN A 90 7.80 -11.80 -1.49
C ASN A 90 7.25 -11.30 -0.14
N ARG A 91 7.29 -12.12 0.91
CA ARG A 91 6.74 -11.80 2.23
C ARG A 91 7.84 -11.56 3.24
N MET A 92 7.63 -10.55 4.09
CA MET A 92 8.40 -10.35 5.31
C MET A 92 7.46 -10.54 6.49
N GLU A 93 7.79 -11.49 7.37
CA GLU A 93 7.00 -11.80 8.56
C GLU A 93 7.74 -11.35 9.82
N TYR A 94 7.02 -10.64 10.69
CA TYR A 94 7.55 -10.15 11.95
C TYR A 94 6.46 -10.19 13.03
N THR A 95 6.79 -10.78 14.18
CA THR A 95 5.88 -10.80 15.34
C THR A 95 6.17 -9.59 16.21
N LEU A 96 5.24 -8.63 16.23
CA LEU A 96 5.34 -7.44 17.09
C LEU A 96 5.28 -7.85 18.57
N ARG A 97 6.26 -7.36 19.35
CA ARG A 97 6.28 -7.41 20.80
C ARG A 97 5.75 -6.11 21.38
N GLU A 98 5.47 -6.12 22.68
CA GLU A 98 5.11 -4.90 23.39
C GLU A 98 6.23 -3.86 23.26
N GLY A 99 5.86 -2.63 22.89
CA GLY A 99 6.81 -1.54 22.62
C GLY A 99 7.32 -1.46 21.18
N ASP A 100 7.13 -2.51 20.36
CA ASP A 100 7.53 -2.46 18.96
C ASP A 100 6.58 -1.55 18.15
N ALA A 101 7.16 -0.87 17.17
CA ALA A 101 6.42 -0.11 16.16
C ALA A 101 6.93 -0.47 14.76
N VAL A 102 6.00 -0.58 13.82
CA VAL A 102 6.32 -0.76 12.40
C VAL A 102 5.84 0.46 11.63
N LEU A 103 6.72 1.01 10.79
CA LEU A 103 6.41 2.08 9.86
C LEU A 103 6.66 1.57 8.44
N PHE A 104 5.70 1.78 7.55
CA PHE A 104 5.81 1.43 6.15
C PHE A 104 5.02 2.41 5.28
N ASP A 105 5.42 2.50 4.02
CA ASP A 105 4.70 3.28 3.02
C ASP A 105 3.45 2.51 2.57
N ASN A 106 2.28 2.96 3.03
CA ASN A 106 0.99 2.35 2.71
C ASN A 106 0.58 2.48 1.22
N HIS A 107 1.31 3.26 0.42
CA HIS A 107 1.14 3.28 -1.03
C HIS A 107 1.95 2.19 -1.73
N ARG A 108 2.93 1.56 -1.06
CA ARG A 108 3.83 0.59 -1.69
C ARG A 108 3.78 -0.78 -1.04
N VAL A 109 3.65 -0.83 0.28
CA VAL A 109 3.71 -2.06 1.07
C VAL A 109 2.29 -2.45 1.49
N LEU A 110 1.85 -3.61 1.00
CA LEU A 110 0.65 -4.26 1.51
C LEU A 110 0.98 -5.00 2.81
N HIS A 111 0.03 -5.06 3.73
CA HIS A 111 0.22 -5.67 5.04
C HIS A 111 -0.98 -6.51 5.44
N ALA A 112 -0.73 -7.55 6.21
CA ALA A 112 -1.73 -8.46 6.72
C ALA A 112 -1.26 -9.02 8.07
N ARG A 113 -2.06 -9.91 8.65
CA ARG A 113 -1.70 -10.71 9.83
C ARG A 113 -2.13 -12.15 9.61
N THR A 114 -1.41 -13.08 10.21
CA THR A 114 -1.88 -14.46 10.33
C THR A 114 -3.08 -14.52 11.27
N ALA A 115 -3.88 -15.59 11.12
CA ALA A 115 -4.99 -15.85 12.03
C ALA A 115 -4.49 -16.09 13.46
N PHE A 116 -5.32 -15.72 14.43
CA PHE A 116 -5.05 -15.99 15.85
C PHE A 116 -5.96 -17.14 16.31
N THR A 117 -5.46 -17.89 17.28
CA THR A 117 -6.26 -18.78 18.11
C THR A 117 -6.50 -18.10 19.46
N ASP A 118 -7.73 -18.16 19.97
CA ASP A 118 -7.99 -17.66 21.33
C ASP A 118 -7.12 -18.43 22.33
N PRO A 119 -6.37 -17.74 23.19
CA PRO A 119 -5.56 -18.42 24.18
C PRO A 119 -6.47 -19.18 25.14
N THR A 120 -6.06 -20.40 25.48
CA THR A 120 -6.73 -21.26 26.48
C THR A 120 -6.62 -20.69 27.90
N GLU A 121 -5.79 -19.66 28.10
CA GLU A 121 -5.55 -18.99 29.37
C GLU A 121 -5.83 -17.49 29.26
N GLY A 122 -6.62 -16.99 30.23
CA GLY A 122 -7.17 -15.63 30.28
C GLY A 122 -8.61 -15.69 30.76
N LYS A 123 -9.09 -14.67 31.48
CA LYS A 123 -10.53 -14.61 31.79
C LYS A 123 -11.28 -14.30 30.51
N GLU A 124 -12.41 -14.98 30.33
CA GLU A 124 -13.35 -14.70 29.24
C GLU A 124 -13.68 -13.19 29.25
N GLY A 125 -13.30 -12.48 28.18
CA GLY A 125 -13.48 -11.03 28.03
C GLY A 125 -12.24 -10.15 28.25
N GLU A 126 -11.05 -10.69 28.59
CA GLU A 126 -9.82 -9.90 28.69
C GLU A 126 -9.13 -9.68 27.32
N THR A 127 -8.81 -8.43 26.99
CA THR A 127 -8.08 -8.08 25.76
C THR A 127 -6.63 -8.55 25.84
N ASN A 128 -6.28 -9.59 25.08
CA ASN A 128 -4.93 -10.14 25.01
C ASN A 128 -4.01 -9.44 23.99
N ARG A 129 -4.55 -8.52 23.18
CA ARG A 129 -3.81 -7.81 22.12
C ARG A 129 -4.40 -6.44 21.85
N TRP A 130 -3.59 -5.41 21.99
CA TRP A 130 -3.96 -4.04 21.66
C TRP A 130 -2.90 -3.41 20.76
N LEU A 131 -3.32 -2.90 19.61
CA LEU A 131 -2.48 -2.14 18.69
C LEU A 131 -3.09 -0.76 18.48
N LYS A 132 -2.22 0.26 18.40
CA LYS A 132 -2.63 1.62 18.05
C LYS A 132 -2.01 1.99 16.70
N GLY A 133 -2.86 2.30 15.74
CA GLY A 133 -2.47 2.80 14.42
C GLY A 133 -2.53 4.32 14.35
N CYS A 134 -1.70 4.92 13.51
CA CYS A 134 -1.81 6.29 13.05
C CYS A 134 -1.24 6.40 11.63
N TYR A 135 -1.59 7.49 10.94
CA TYR A 135 -1.12 7.75 9.58
C TYR A 135 -0.39 9.09 9.54
N PHE A 136 0.58 9.20 8.64
CA PHE A 136 1.30 10.42 8.33
C PHE A 136 1.22 10.70 6.84
N GLU A 137 1.19 11.97 6.47
CA GLU A 137 1.39 12.38 5.09
C GLU A 137 2.87 12.26 4.71
N ALA A 138 3.13 11.74 3.50
CA ALA A 138 4.50 11.53 3.02
C ALA A 138 5.32 12.82 3.04
N ASP A 139 4.72 13.95 2.68
CA ASP A 139 5.38 15.25 2.63
C ASP A 139 5.87 15.69 4.02
N THR A 140 5.14 15.38 5.09
CA THR A 140 5.57 15.69 6.47
C THR A 140 6.83 14.90 6.84
N ILE A 141 6.91 13.63 6.44
CA ILE A 141 8.08 12.79 6.68
C ILE A 141 9.27 13.27 5.84
N LEU A 142 9.04 13.60 4.57
CA LEU A 142 10.07 14.08 3.64
C LEU A 142 10.63 15.44 4.05
N ASP A 143 9.78 16.38 4.47
CA ASP A 143 10.18 17.68 5.02
C ASP A 143 11.17 17.48 6.18
N ARG A 144 10.75 16.73 7.20
CA ARG A 144 11.58 16.49 8.38
C ARG A 144 12.88 15.78 8.01
N GLY A 145 12.80 14.81 7.10
CA GLY A 145 13.97 14.10 6.58
C GLY A 145 14.98 15.01 5.87
N ARG A 146 14.52 15.97 5.06
CA ARG A 146 15.38 16.95 4.38
C ARG A 146 16.06 17.89 5.36
N VAL A 147 15.32 18.40 6.35
CA VAL A 147 15.87 19.25 7.42
C VAL A 147 16.97 18.51 8.19
N LEU A 148 16.72 17.26 8.59
CA LEU A 148 17.70 16.45 9.32
C LEU A 148 18.94 16.15 8.46
N ARG A 149 18.75 15.86 7.18
CA ARG A 149 19.85 15.62 6.24
C ARG A 149 20.75 16.85 6.08
N ALA A 150 20.16 18.03 5.84
CA ALA A 150 20.91 19.27 5.72
C ALA A 150 21.75 19.57 6.98
N LYS A 151 21.18 19.33 8.17
CA LYS A 151 21.90 19.47 9.46
C LYS A 151 23.08 18.50 9.59
N LEU A 152 22.92 17.25 9.16
CA LEU A 152 24.00 16.26 9.18
C LEU A 152 25.11 16.59 8.17
N GLU A 153 24.73 17.15 7.02
CA GLU A 153 25.64 17.56 5.94
C GLU A 153 26.28 18.94 6.19
N GLY A 154 25.94 19.63 7.30
CA GLY A 154 26.49 20.95 7.64
C GLY A 154 26.07 22.07 6.69
N SER A 155 24.98 21.88 5.93
CA SER A 155 24.46 22.88 5.01
C SER A 155 23.48 23.81 5.72
N ASP A 156 23.76 25.12 5.73
CA ASP A 156 22.81 26.14 6.18
C ASP A 156 21.64 26.19 5.18
N MET A 157 20.44 25.87 5.66
CA MET A 157 19.22 26.04 4.86
C MET A 157 19.01 27.55 4.65
N MET A 158 19.33 28.03 3.44
CA MET A 158 19.04 29.41 3.04
C MET A 158 17.55 29.71 3.26
N HIS A 159 17.28 30.70 4.10
CA HIS A 159 15.94 31.15 4.41
C HIS A 159 15.43 32.01 3.24
N LEU A 160 14.61 31.43 2.38
CA LEU A 160 13.79 32.20 1.45
C LEU A 160 12.51 32.61 2.18
N SER A 161 12.51 33.84 2.69
CA SER A 161 11.29 34.55 3.08
C SER A 161 10.52 34.88 1.80
N ILE A 162 9.26 34.43 1.71
CA ILE A 162 8.31 34.82 0.64
C ILE A 162 7.71 36.18 1.00
#